data_AF-A0A927S4W0-F1
#
_entry.id   AF-A0A927S4W0-F1
#
_cell.length_a   1.000
_cell.length_b   1.000
_cell.length_c   1.000
_cell.angle_alpha   90.00
_cell.angle_beta   90.00
_cell.angle_gamma   90.00
#
_symmetry.space_group_name_H-M   'P 1'
#
loop_
_entity.id
_entity.type
_entity.pdbx_description
1 polymer ?
#
loop_
_entity_poly.entity_id
_entity_poly.type
_entity_poly.pdbx_seq_one_letter_code
_entity_poly.pdbx_strand_id
1 'polypeptide(L)'
;MPREGLRIVHLGAGVRDGLLREKRLVLELTQKQVAEKAKVALTSYQKFESGERNIRTASFDVACKVLLALEMDPTAFFKGEYVLGELTIFDSEGHKYVRSGRLVDEDINEQEAINVMRIHVRGRTVVIPLKILRAIGSPDAVQFLYQSDQKRLGIKVAKSEEENAVAIPKDAYSGKWRGICINDEGLVNMIYEMMGRENGNYVGEPILFEKGCVLPLDTVCSSEYQIDEDKYYLLRINA
;
A
#
# COMPACT_ATOMS: atom_id res chain seq x y z
N MET A 1 4.04 -16.88 20.43
CA MET A 1 4.49 -15.47 20.38
C MET A 1 5.21 -15.25 19.06
N PRO A 2 4.94 -14.14 18.36
CA PRO A 2 5.68 -13.79 17.14
C PRO A 2 7.17 -13.60 17.44
N ARG A 3 8.04 -14.02 16.53
CA ARG A 3 9.48 -13.74 16.63
C ARG A 3 9.84 -12.63 15.67
N GLU A 4 10.43 -11.56 16.18
CA GLU A 4 10.95 -10.45 15.39
C GLU A 4 12.42 -10.67 15.06
N GLY A 5 12.82 -10.23 13.87
CA GLY A 5 14.21 -10.31 13.44
C GLY A 5 14.49 -9.52 12.16
N LEU A 6 15.76 -9.22 11.93
CA LEU A 6 16.25 -8.67 10.67
C LEU A 6 16.68 -9.80 9.75
N ARG A 7 16.30 -9.74 8.47
CA ARG A 7 16.83 -10.67 7.47
C ARG A 7 18.21 -10.21 7.03
N ILE A 8 19.15 -11.15 6.88
CA ILE A 8 20.42 -10.85 6.22
C ILE A 8 20.18 -10.95 4.71
N VAL A 9 20.41 -9.85 3.98
CA VAL A 9 20.11 -9.75 2.54
C VAL A 9 21.29 -10.19 1.68
N HIS A 10 22.47 -10.33 2.32
CA HIS A 10 23.74 -10.60 1.67
C HIS A 10 24.46 -11.79 2.33
N LEU A 11 23.93 -13.01 2.18
CA LEU A 11 24.65 -14.23 2.54
C LEU A 11 24.93 -15.08 1.30
N GLY A 12 26.17 -15.01 0.83
CA GLY A 12 26.71 -15.93 -0.18
C GLY A 12 27.36 -15.20 -1.36
N ALA A 13 28.50 -15.73 -1.80
CA ALA A 13 29.27 -15.22 -2.93
C ALA A 13 28.56 -15.33 -4.30
N GLY A 14 27.28 -15.74 -4.33
CA GLY A 14 26.48 -15.89 -5.55
C GLY A 14 25.02 -15.43 -5.45
N VAL A 15 24.56 -14.86 -4.33
CA VAL A 15 23.21 -14.28 -4.22
C VAL A 15 23.32 -12.90 -3.56
N ARG A 16 23.56 -11.88 -4.39
CA ARG A 16 23.61 -10.47 -3.96
C ARG A 16 22.32 -9.71 -4.32
N ASP A 17 21.27 -10.43 -4.71
CA ASP A 17 20.20 -9.89 -5.57
C ASP A 17 18.81 -9.84 -4.91
N GLY A 18 18.75 -9.87 -3.57
CA GLY A 18 17.49 -9.77 -2.84
C GLY A 18 17.08 -8.35 -2.44
N LEU A 19 18.04 -7.41 -2.37
CA LEU A 19 17.84 -6.12 -1.71
C LEU A 19 16.86 -5.20 -2.44
N LEU A 20 16.98 -5.10 -3.77
CA LEU A 20 16.08 -4.26 -4.56
C LEU A 20 14.64 -4.81 -4.50
N ARG A 21 14.49 -6.14 -4.59
CA ARG A 21 13.20 -6.83 -4.43
C ARG A 21 12.61 -6.58 -3.04
N GLU A 22 13.40 -6.77 -1.98
CA GLU A 22 12.97 -6.54 -0.60
C GLU A 22 12.45 -5.12 -0.40
N LYS A 23 13.24 -4.11 -0.80
CA LYS A 23 12.85 -2.70 -0.71
C LYS A 23 11.58 -2.41 -1.51
N ARG A 24 11.46 -2.98 -2.70
CA ARG A 24 10.25 -2.85 -3.53
C ARG A 24 9.01 -3.42 -2.84
N LEU A 25 9.11 -4.62 -2.24
CA LEU A 25 8.01 -5.26 -1.54
C LEU A 25 7.60 -4.52 -0.26
N VAL A 26 8.58 -3.93 0.44
CA VAL A 26 8.33 -3.09 1.61
C VAL A 26 7.63 -1.77 1.24
N LEU A 27 7.95 -1.20 0.08
CA LEU A 27 7.27 -0.02 -0.45
C LEU A 27 5.93 -0.33 -1.12
N GLU A 28 5.59 -1.61 -1.26
CA GLU A 28 4.40 -2.11 -1.95
C GLU A 28 4.32 -1.58 -3.40
N LEU A 29 5.42 -1.69 -4.16
CA LEU A 29 5.52 -1.26 -5.55
C LEU A 29 5.67 -2.45 -6.52
N THR A 30 5.10 -2.34 -7.73
CA THR A 30 5.48 -3.25 -8.83
C THR A 30 6.82 -2.88 -9.44
N GLN A 31 7.43 -3.84 -10.14
CA GLN A 31 8.63 -3.59 -10.95
C GLN A 31 8.40 -2.46 -11.97
N LYS A 32 7.19 -2.39 -12.56
CA LYS A 32 6.77 -1.33 -13.47
C LYS A 32 6.75 0.04 -12.80
N GLN A 33 6.13 0.16 -11.63
CA GLN A 33 6.09 1.43 -10.88
C GLN A 33 7.49 1.91 -10.47
N VAL A 34 8.38 1.00 -10.05
CA VAL A 34 9.76 1.38 -9.73
C VAL A 34 10.50 1.85 -10.99
N ALA A 35 10.34 1.16 -12.11
CA ALA A 35 10.97 1.54 -13.38
C ALA A 35 10.49 2.91 -13.86
N GLU A 36 9.18 3.18 -13.80
CA GLU A 36 8.58 4.47 -14.13
C GLU A 36 9.09 5.59 -13.20
N LYS A 37 9.10 5.36 -11.88
CA LYS A 37 9.60 6.31 -10.88
C LYS A 37 11.09 6.61 -11.09
N ALA A 38 11.89 5.60 -11.42
CA ALA A 38 13.32 5.74 -11.73
C ALA A 38 13.58 6.27 -13.15
N LYS A 39 12.57 6.39 -14.00
CA LYS A 39 12.70 6.75 -15.43
C LYS A 39 13.69 5.84 -16.17
N VAL A 40 13.60 4.53 -15.94
CA VAL A 40 14.39 3.49 -16.61
C VAL A 40 13.47 2.50 -17.31
N ALA A 41 14.00 1.77 -18.30
CA ALA A 41 13.23 0.71 -18.95
C ALA A 41 12.90 -0.41 -17.96
N LEU A 42 11.66 -0.93 -17.98
CA LEU A 42 11.20 -2.03 -17.13
C LEU A 42 12.14 -3.24 -17.19
N THR A 43 12.55 -3.64 -18.40
CA THR A 43 13.47 -4.76 -18.62
C THR A 43 14.84 -4.53 -17.98
N SER A 44 15.29 -3.28 -17.88
CA SER A 44 16.55 -2.94 -17.19
C SER A 44 16.40 -3.09 -15.68
N TYR A 45 15.29 -2.61 -15.11
CA TYR A 45 15.00 -2.78 -13.69
C TYR A 45 14.86 -4.26 -13.31
N GLN A 46 14.12 -5.04 -14.11
CA GLN A 46 13.96 -6.48 -13.91
C GLN A 46 15.30 -7.22 -13.84
N LYS A 47 16.26 -6.87 -14.71
CA LYS A 47 17.60 -7.44 -14.69
C LYS A 47 18.42 -7.04 -13.46
N PHE A 48 18.21 -5.84 -12.94
CA PHE A 48 18.84 -5.43 -11.67
C PHE A 48 18.27 -6.19 -10.49
N GLU A 49 16.96 -6.41 -10.48
CA GLU A 49 16.28 -7.12 -9.40
C GLU A 49 16.52 -8.64 -9.45
N SER A 50 16.64 -9.24 -10.64
CA SER A 50 16.93 -10.68 -10.78
C SER A 50 18.40 -11.04 -10.56
N GLY A 51 19.30 -10.05 -10.54
CA GLY A 51 20.74 -10.26 -10.47
C GLY A 51 21.42 -10.52 -11.81
N GLU A 52 20.65 -10.64 -12.91
CA GLU A 52 21.21 -10.75 -14.27
C GLU A 52 22.14 -9.59 -14.62
N ARG A 53 21.89 -8.41 -14.05
CA ARG A 53 22.76 -7.25 -14.16
C ARG A 53 23.05 -6.68 -12.78
N ASN A 54 24.33 -6.48 -12.48
CA ASN A 54 24.74 -5.84 -11.24
C ASN A 54 24.47 -4.34 -11.27
N ILE A 55 23.66 -3.82 -10.35
CA ILE A 55 23.38 -2.38 -10.24
C ILE A 55 24.64 -1.55 -9.95
N ARG A 56 25.65 -2.13 -9.27
CA ARG A 56 26.93 -1.46 -8.98
C ARG A 56 27.78 -1.20 -10.22
N THR A 57 27.54 -1.94 -11.30
CA THR A 57 28.24 -1.75 -12.58
C THR A 57 27.39 -0.98 -13.59
N ALA A 58 26.18 -0.55 -13.21
CA ALA A 58 25.40 0.39 -14.00
C ALA A 58 26.06 1.79 -13.99
N SER A 59 25.63 2.66 -14.90
CA SER A 59 26.05 4.07 -14.83
C SER A 59 25.57 4.67 -13.51
N PHE A 60 26.37 5.58 -12.96
CA PHE A 60 26.08 6.25 -11.69
C PHE A 60 24.68 6.86 -11.65
N ASP A 61 24.26 7.51 -12.74
CA ASP A 61 22.93 8.10 -12.89
C ASP A 61 21.81 7.05 -12.81
N VAL A 62 21.94 5.91 -13.50
CA VAL A 62 20.94 4.82 -13.46
C VAL A 62 20.88 4.19 -12.07
N ALA A 63 22.02 3.92 -11.46
CA ALA A 63 22.08 3.37 -10.10
C ALA A 63 21.41 4.31 -9.09
N CYS A 64 21.72 5.61 -9.13
CA CYS A 64 21.11 6.59 -8.23
C CYS A 64 19.60 6.70 -8.43
N LYS A 65 19.12 6.75 -9.68
CA LYS A 65 17.68 6.80 -9.99
C LYS A 65 16.91 5.62 -9.42
N VAL A 66 17.43 4.41 -9.58
CA VAL A 66 16.81 3.19 -9.06
C VAL A 66 16.81 3.17 -7.53
N LEU A 67 17.94 3.51 -6.90
CA LEU A 67 18.05 3.54 -5.44
C LEU A 67 17.12 4.59 -4.81
N LEU A 68 17.06 5.80 -5.37
CA LEU A 68 16.16 6.85 -4.91
C LEU A 68 14.69 6.48 -5.12
N ALA A 69 14.35 5.79 -6.22
CA ALA A 69 12.99 5.29 -6.43
C ALA A 69 12.56 4.30 -5.33
N LEU A 70 13.51 3.55 -4.78
CA LEU A 70 13.34 2.60 -3.68
C LEU A 70 13.57 3.20 -2.28
N GLU A 71 13.61 4.53 -2.15
CA GLU A 71 13.87 5.22 -0.87
C GLU A 71 15.16 4.77 -0.18
N MET A 72 16.18 4.41 -0.97
CA MET A 72 17.50 4.03 -0.50
C MET A 72 18.48 5.20 -0.66
N ASP A 73 19.40 5.35 0.29
CA ASP A 73 20.51 6.29 0.19
C ASP A 73 21.62 5.68 -0.70
N PRO A 74 21.93 6.31 -1.86
CA PRO A 74 23.00 5.83 -2.74
C PRO A 74 24.37 5.77 -2.05
N THR A 75 24.64 6.68 -1.10
CA THR A 75 25.90 6.74 -0.36
C THR A 75 26.02 5.56 0.59
N ALA A 76 24.98 5.27 1.37
CA ALA A 76 24.91 4.12 2.26
C ALA A 76 25.02 2.80 1.47
N PHE A 77 24.37 2.73 0.30
CA PHE A 77 24.47 1.59 -0.61
C PHE A 77 25.89 1.37 -1.12
N PHE A 78 26.57 2.43 -1.53
CA PHE A 78 27.94 2.35 -2.00
C PHE A 78 28.91 1.88 -0.89
N LYS A 79 28.71 2.36 0.34
CA LYS A 79 29.49 1.95 1.52
C LYS A 79 29.17 0.53 2.01
N GLY A 80 28.13 -0.10 1.48
CA GLY A 80 27.72 -1.45 1.87
C GLY A 80 26.97 -1.50 3.20
N GLU A 81 26.31 -0.42 3.61
CA GLU A 81 25.61 -0.32 4.90
C GLU A 81 24.29 -1.13 4.92
N TYR A 82 23.79 -1.60 3.77
CA TYR A 82 22.59 -2.45 3.65
C TYR A 82 22.87 -3.96 3.82
N VAL A 83 23.76 -4.35 4.75
CA VAL A 83 24.00 -5.78 5.07
C VAL A 83 22.78 -6.42 5.72
N LEU A 84 22.12 -5.66 6.58
CA LEU A 84 20.87 -6.03 7.22
C LEU A 84 19.71 -5.46 6.42
N GLY A 85 18.69 -6.29 6.24
CA GLY A 85 17.48 -5.99 5.50
C GLY A 85 16.43 -5.32 6.34
N GLU A 86 15.22 -5.37 5.85
CA GLU A 86 14.05 -4.82 6.53
C GLU A 86 13.65 -5.66 7.76
N LEU A 87 13.00 -4.99 8.72
CA LEU A 87 12.45 -5.68 9.89
C LEU A 87 11.39 -6.68 9.46
N THR A 88 11.48 -7.89 9.97
CA THR A 88 10.54 -8.97 9.68
C THR A 88 9.99 -9.59 10.95
N ILE A 89 8.79 -10.15 10.83
CA ILE A 89 8.10 -10.87 11.88
C ILE A 89 7.69 -12.25 11.38
N PHE A 90 7.83 -13.26 12.22
CA PHE A 90 7.37 -14.62 11.95
C PHE A 90 6.21 -14.98 12.86
N ASP A 91 5.05 -15.25 12.27
CA ASP A 91 3.81 -15.63 12.95
C ASP A 91 3.16 -16.88 12.32
N SER A 92 1.92 -17.18 12.69
CA SER A 92 1.17 -18.34 12.18
C SER A 92 0.84 -18.27 10.69
N GLU A 93 0.91 -17.09 10.07
CA GLU A 93 0.63 -16.87 8.65
C GLU A 93 1.91 -16.85 7.80
N GLY A 94 3.08 -16.71 8.43
CA GLY A 94 4.38 -16.88 7.80
C GLY A 94 5.37 -15.78 8.14
N HIS A 95 6.39 -15.64 7.28
CA HIS A 95 7.44 -14.63 7.42
C HIS A 95 7.05 -13.35 6.67
N LYS A 96 6.91 -12.23 7.38
CA LYS A 96 6.39 -10.96 6.84
C LYS A 96 7.31 -9.79 7.11
N TYR A 97 7.27 -8.78 6.25
CA TYR A 97 7.89 -7.49 6.54
C TYR A 97 7.04 -6.69 7.53
N VAL A 98 7.65 -6.10 8.56
CA VAL A 98 6.93 -5.29 9.55
C VAL A 98 6.29 -4.06 8.90
N ARG A 99 7.00 -3.41 7.98
CA ARG A 99 6.57 -2.15 7.37
C ARG A 99 5.40 -2.30 6.39
N SER A 100 5.37 -3.36 5.57
CA SER A 100 4.27 -3.62 4.64
C SER A 100 3.29 -4.70 5.12
N GLY A 101 3.64 -5.49 6.13
CA GLY A 101 2.91 -6.69 6.53
C GLY A 101 2.96 -7.83 5.48
N ARG A 102 3.51 -7.59 4.28
CA ARG A 102 3.48 -8.58 3.20
C ARG A 102 4.39 -9.76 3.52
N LEU A 103 3.96 -10.96 3.11
CA LEU A 103 4.79 -12.16 3.15
C LEU A 103 6.03 -11.98 2.28
N VAL A 104 7.19 -12.45 2.77
CA VAL A 104 8.48 -12.28 2.10
C VAL A 104 8.53 -12.95 0.71
N ASP A 105 7.79 -14.04 0.56
CA ASP A 105 7.73 -14.86 -0.67
C ASP A 105 6.63 -14.40 -1.63
N GLU A 106 5.72 -13.52 -1.20
CA GLU A 106 4.63 -13.01 -2.02
C GLU A 106 5.08 -11.79 -2.83
N ASP A 107 4.94 -11.85 -4.16
CA ASP A 107 5.19 -10.71 -5.03
C ASP A 107 3.94 -9.83 -5.23
N ILE A 108 4.12 -8.65 -5.79
CA ILE A 108 3.06 -7.69 -6.07
C ILE A 108 2.71 -7.79 -7.54
N ASN A 109 1.48 -8.23 -7.82
CA ASN A 109 0.97 -8.26 -9.19
C ASN A 109 0.53 -6.86 -9.65
N GLU A 110 0.39 -6.67 -10.96
CA GLU A 110 0.03 -5.37 -11.56
C GLU A 110 -1.34 -4.86 -11.09
N GLN A 111 -2.32 -5.76 -10.93
CA GLN A 111 -3.62 -5.44 -10.37
C GLN A 111 -3.54 -4.94 -8.92
N GLU A 112 -2.67 -5.44 -8.06
CA GLU A 112 -2.57 -4.98 -6.66
C GLU A 112 -1.94 -3.59 -6.57
N ALA A 113 -0.95 -3.32 -7.42
CA ALA A 113 -0.17 -2.09 -7.39
C ALA A 113 -0.93 -0.84 -7.85
N ILE A 114 -1.88 -0.99 -8.78
CA ILE A 114 -2.72 0.12 -9.24
C ILE A 114 -3.66 0.62 -8.12
N ASN A 115 -3.91 -0.22 -7.12
CA ASN A 115 -5.01 -0.03 -6.19
C ASN A 115 -4.60 0.30 -4.76
N VAL A 116 -3.29 0.30 -4.46
CA VAL A 116 -2.78 0.55 -3.11
C VAL A 116 -3.03 1.97 -2.59
N MET A 117 -3.28 2.96 -3.45
CA MET A 117 -3.51 4.36 -3.03
C MET A 117 -4.82 4.94 -3.56
N ARG A 118 -5.79 4.10 -3.91
CA ARG A 118 -7.11 4.56 -4.39
C ARG A 118 -8.21 3.95 -3.54
N ILE A 119 -9.21 4.75 -3.23
CA ILE A 119 -10.43 4.25 -2.59
C ILE A 119 -11.33 3.73 -3.71
N HIS A 120 -11.87 2.53 -3.50
CA HIS A 120 -12.73 1.87 -4.48
C HIS A 120 -14.16 1.87 -3.99
N VAL A 121 -15.10 2.21 -4.86
CA VAL A 121 -16.53 2.07 -4.61
C VAL A 121 -17.05 1.05 -5.61
N ARG A 122 -17.51 -0.10 -5.11
CA ARG A 122 -17.97 -1.24 -5.93
C ARG A 122 -19.34 -1.68 -5.44
N GLY A 123 -20.37 -1.46 -6.25
CA GLY A 123 -21.71 -1.94 -5.94
C GLY A 123 -22.19 -1.35 -4.60
N ARG A 124 -22.16 -2.15 -3.52
CA ARG A 124 -22.55 -1.78 -2.14
C ARG A 124 -21.38 -1.72 -1.16
N THR A 125 -20.16 -1.62 -1.68
CA THR A 125 -18.95 -1.73 -0.87
C THR A 125 -18.01 -0.56 -1.13
N VAL A 126 -17.43 -0.02 -0.06
CA VAL A 126 -16.27 0.89 -0.13
C VAL A 126 -15.03 0.15 0.34
N VAL A 127 -13.97 0.15 -0.46
CA VAL A 127 -12.69 -0.47 -0.11
C VAL A 127 -11.63 0.62 0.06
N ILE A 128 -11.01 0.61 1.24
CA ILE A 128 -9.95 1.55 1.60
C ILE A 128 -8.67 0.73 1.82
N PRO A 129 -7.67 0.87 0.92
CA PRO A 129 -6.37 0.24 1.09
C PRO A 129 -5.69 0.58 2.41
N LEU A 130 -4.97 -0.39 3.00
CA LEU A 130 -4.22 -0.20 4.24
C LEU A 130 -3.15 0.88 4.10
N LYS A 131 -2.59 1.08 2.90
CA LYS A 131 -1.57 2.10 2.68
C LYS A 131 -2.08 3.52 2.95
N ILE A 132 -3.37 3.79 2.66
CA ILE A 132 -4.02 5.04 3.04
C ILE A 132 -4.09 5.14 4.58
N LEU A 133 -4.52 4.08 5.25
CA LEU A 133 -4.62 4.05 6.71
C LEU A 133 -3.25 4.18 7.40
N ARG A 134 -2.21 3.54 6.85
CA ARG A 134 -0.83 3.66 7.32
C ARG A 134 -0.30 5.08 7.11
N ALA A 135 -0.63 5.71 5.98
CA ALA A 135 -0.21 7.08 5.69
C ALA A 135 -0.80 8.11 6.66
N ILE A 136 -1.98 7.84 7.22
CA ILE A 136 -2.60 8.68 8.27
C ILE A 136 -2.27 8.22 9.69
N GLY A 137 -1.27 7.34 9.86
CA GLY A 137 -0.73 6.95 11.17
C GLY A 137 -1.21 5.61 11.74
N SER A 138 -1.76 4.72 10.91
CA SER A 138 -2.28 3.39 11.33
C SER A 138 -3.26 3.47 12.51
N PRO A 139 -4.38 4.18 12.35
CA PRO A 139 -5.28 4.51 13.44
C PRO A 139 -6.05 3.29 13.98
N ASP A 140 -6.28 3.27 15.30
CA ASP A 140 -7.14 2.26 15.96
C ASP A 140 -8.65 2.52 15.73
N ALA A 141 -9.02 3.73 15.28
CA ALA A 141 -10.39 4.08 14.89
C ALA A 141 -10.41 5.24 13.88
N VAL A 142 -11.45 5.29 13.03
CA VAL A 142 -11.65 6.37 12.06
C VAL A 142 -13.08 6.91 12.09
N GLN A 143 -13.25 8.17 11.73
CA GLN A 143 -14.54 8.79 11.46
C GLN A 143 -14.67 9.12 9.98
N PHE A 144 -15.85 8.86 9.43
CA PHE A 144 -16.22 9.29 8.09
C PHE A 144 -16.93 10.65 8.18
N LEU A 145 -16.44 11.60 7.39
CA LEU A 145 -16.94 12.96 7.32
C LEU A 145 -17.43 13.22 5.90
N TYR A 146 -18.52 13.97 5.75
CA TYR A 146 -19.10 14.24 4.44
C TYR A 146 -19.38 15.73 4.29
N GLN A 147 -19.05 16.28 3.13
CA GLN A 147 -19.37 17.65 2.75
C GLN A 147 -20.10 17.63 1.42
N SER A 148 -21.43 17.65 1.47
CA SER A 148 -22.30 17.52 0.31
C SER A 148 -22.16 18.70 -0.67
N ASP A 149 -21.97 19.91 -0.16
CA ASP A 149 -21.75 21.14 -0.93
C ASP A 149 -20.47 21.08 -1.78
N GLN A 150 -19.42 20.43 -1.26
CA GLN A 150 -18.13 20.30 -1.91
C GLN A 150 -17.90 18.94 -2.57
N LYS A 151 -18.87 18.01 -2.49
CA LYS A 151 -18.76 16.62 -2.96
C LYS A 151 -17.49 15.92 -2.45
N ARG A 152 -17.27 15.97 -1.13
CA ARG A 152 -16.07 15.40 -0.50
C ARG A 152 -16.43 14.36 0.55
N LEU A 153 -15.72 13.24 0.48
CA LEU A 153 -15.71 12.20 1.50
C LEU A 153 -14.40 12.29 2.27
N GLY A 154 -14.46 12.59 3.56
CA GLY A 154 -13.32 12.63 4.46
C GLY A 154 -13.21 11.36 5.31
N ILE A 155 -11.98 10.93 5.57
CA ILE A 155 -11.65 9.93 6.58
C ILE A 155 -10.68 10.59 7.56
N LYS A 156 -11.04 10.62 8.84
CA LYS A 156 -10.22 11.25 9.89
C LYS A 156 -9.87 10.21 10.94
N VAL A 157 -8.65 10.29 11.48
CA VAL A 157 -8.26 9.52 12.67
C VAL A 157 -9.11 9.97 13.86
N ALA A 158 -9.74 9.01 14.54
CA ALA A 158 -10.59 9.22 15.70
C ALA A 158 -10.11 8.39 16.89
N LYS A 159 -10.56 8.74 18.10
CA LYS A 159 -10.49 7.83 19.25
C LYS A 159 -11.70 6.90 19.22
N SER A 160 -11.53 5.66 19.69
CA SER A 160 -12.59 4.64 19.71
C SER A 160 -13.82 5.01 20.54
N GLU A 161 -13.69 5.99 21.44
CA GLU A 161 -14.77 6.49 22.31
C GLU A 161 -15.58 7.63 21.67
N GLU A 162 -15.13 8.17 20.53
CA GLU A 162 -15.83 9.26 19.86
C GLU A 162 -17.10 8.75 19.17
N GLU A 163 -18.15 9.58 19.15
CA GLU A 163 -19.40 9.28 18.46
C GLU A 163 -19.14 9.04 16.96
N ASN A 164 -19.79 8.01 16.39
CA ASN A 164 -19.63 7.59 14.99
C ASN A 164 -18.20 7.15 14.61
N ALA A 165 -17.31 6.88 15.58
CA ALA A 165 -16.01 6.29 15.31
C ALA A 165 -16.15 4.80 14.98
N VAL A 166 -15.52 4.38 13.89
CA VAL A 166 -15.44 2.97 13.48
C VAL A 166 -14.09 2.42 13.91
N ALA A 167 -14.10 1.47 14.83
CA ALA A 167 -12.89 0.83 15.32
C ALA A 167 -12.23 0.00 14.22
N ILE A 168 -10.92 0.17 14.04
CA ILE A 168 -10.10 -0.64 13.12
C ILE A 168 -9.37 -1.69 13.95
N PRO A 169 -9.68 -2.98 13.76
CA PRO A 169 -9.03 -4.05 14.49
C PRO A 169 -7.51 -4.07 14.22
N LYS A 170 -6.71 -4.31 15.26
CA LYS A 170 -5.23 -4.31 15.14
C LYS A 170 -4.73 -5.39 14.16
N ASP A 171 -5.45 -6.51 14.07
CA ASP A 171 -5.17 -7.58 13.11
C ASP A 171 -5.42 -7.15 11.66
N ALA A 172 -6.15 -6.07 11.39
CA ALA A 172 -6.23 -5.49 10.04
C ALA A 172 -4.83 -5.12 9.52
N TYR A 173 -3.89 -4.75 10.40
CA TYR A 173 -2.51 -4.42 10.03
C TYR A 173 -1.54 -5.60 10.07
N SER A 174 -2.01 -6.82 10.39
CA SER A 174 -1.20 -8.05 10.49
C SER A 174 -0.51 -8.47 9.20
N GLY A 175 -0.83 -7.81 8.07
CA GLY A 175 -0.21 -8.06 6.78
C GLY A 175 -0.88 -9.11 5.91
N LYS A 176 -1.81 -9.87 6.50
CA LYS A 176 -2.81 -10.68 5.80
C LYS A 176 -3.67 -9.83 4.86
N TRP A 177 -4.10 -8.67 5.36
CA TRP A 177 -5.07 -7.82 4.71
C TRP A 177 -4.38 -6.74 3.88
N ARG A 178 -5.04 -6.32 2.80
CA ARG A 178 -4.61 -5.27 1.88
C ARG A 178 -5.39 -3.98 2.06
N GLY A 179 -6.51 -4.04 2.75
CA GLY A 179 -7.32 -2.89 3.12
C GLY A 179 -8.48 -3.31 4.00
N ILE A 180 -9.32 -2.33 4.30
CA ILE A 180 -10.63 -2.54 4.90
C ILE A 180 -11.69 -2.44 3.82
N CYS A 181 -12.73 -3.23 3.98
CA CYS A 181 -13.90 -3.33 3.13
C CYS A 181 -15.12 -2.96 3.96
N ILE A 182 -15.85 -1.93 3.58
CA ILE A 182 -17.02 -1.43 4.29
C ILE A 182 -18.25 -1.79 3.46
N ASN A 183 -19.13 -2.60 4.03
CA ASN A 183 -20.41 -2.94 3.42
C ASN A 183 -21.51 -2.21 4.17
N ASP A 184 -21.81 -0.99 3.71
CA ASP A 184 -22.84 -0.12 4.29
C ASP A 184 -23.62 0.53 3.15
N GLU A 185 -24.90 0.16 3.01
CA GLU A 185 -25.75 0.67 1.93
C GLU A 185 -25.98 2.18 2.06
N GLY A 186 -26.08 2.71 3.28
CA GLY A 186 -26.33 4.14 3.52
C GLY A 186 -25.16 4.99 3.04
N LEU A 187 -23.94 4.63 3.44
CA LEU A 187 -22.68 5.24 3.00
C LEU A 187 -22.56 5.22 1.48
N VAL A 188 -22.78 4.06 0.86
CA VAL A 188 -22.57 3.89 -0.57
C VAL A 188 -23.61 4.64 -1.40
N ASN A 189 -24.89 4.59 -1.00
CA ASN A 189 -25.93 5.35 -1.66
C ASN A 189 -25.65 6.87 -1.58
N MET A 190 -25.25 7.35 -0.41
CA MET A 190 -24.88 8.75 -0.23
C MET A 190 -23.65 9.13 -1.11
N ILE A 191 -22.65 8.25 -1.25
CA ILE A 191 -21.53 8.47 -2.17
C ILE A 191 -22.03 8.60 -3.62
N TYR A 192 -22.91 7.71 -4.08
CA TYR A 192 -23.47 7.78 -5.44
C TYR A 192 -24.29 9.05 -5.68
N GLU A 193 -25.11 9.46 -4.69
CA GLU A 193 -25.85 10.72 -4.73
C GLU A 193 -24.92 11.92 -4.88
N MET A 194 -23.85 11.98 -4.08
CA MET A 194 -22.84 13.06 -4.17
C MET A 194 -22.11 13.06 -5.52
N MET A 195 -21.76 11.87 -6.03
CA MET A 195 -21.13 11.71 -7.34
C MET A 195 -22.07 12.08 -8.49
N GLY A 196 -23.39 12.00 -8.29
CA GLY A 196 -24.38 12.14 -9.35
C GLY A 196 -24.27 11.02 -10.39
N ARG A 197 -24.00 9.79 -9.94
CA ARG A 197 -23.78 8.62 -10.81
C ARG A 197 -24.61 7.42 -10.35
N GLU A 198 -24.84 6.50 -11.27
CA GLU A 198 -25.49 5.22 -10.98
C GLU A 198 -24.51 4.20 -10.38
N ASN A 199 -25.07 3.12 -9.81
CA ASN A 199 -24.32 1.99 -9.25
C ASN A 199 -23.25 1.48 -10.23
N GLY A 200 -22.03 1.26 -9.74
CA GLY A 200 -20.92 0.84 -10.60
C GLY A 200 -19.62 0.61 -9.85
N ASN A 201 -18.53 0.49 -10.62
CA ASN A 201 -17.17 0.34 -10.11
C ASN A 201 -16.39 1.61 -10.35
N TYR A 202 -15.95 2.24 -9.27
CA TYR A 202 -15.32 3.54 -9.30
C TYR A 202 -14.09 3.58 -8.42
N VAL A 203 -13.12 4.39 -8.83
CA VAL A 203 -11.87 4.60 -8.10
C VAL A 203 -11.58 6.09 -7.95
N GLY A 204 -11.11 6.48 -6.77
CA GLY A 204 -10.72 7.86 -6.49
C GLY A 204 -9.37 7.94 -5.79
N GLU A 205 -8.58 8.94 -6.16
CA GLU A 205 -7.31 9.25 -5.51
C GLU A 205 -7.57 10.18 -4.31
N PRO A 206 -7.25 9.76 -3.09
CA PRO A 206 -7.43 10.60 -1.92
C PRO A 206 -6.28 11.61 -1.79
N ILE A 207 -6.62 12.80 -1.31
CA ILE A 207 -5.68 13.80 -0.84
C ILE A 207 -5.37 13.48 0.62
N LEU A 208 -4.10 13.22 0.94
CA LEU A 208 -3.65 12.84 2.29
C LEU A 208 -3.25 14.05 3.13
N PHE A 209 -3.51 13.97 4.43
CA PHE A 209 -3.13 14.92 5.47
C PHE A 209 -2.59 14.16 6.70
N GLU A 210 -1.96 14.87 7.64
CA GLU A 210 -1.29 14.26 8.80
C GLU A 210 -2.19 13.32 9.63
N LYS A 211 -3.50 13.58 9.69
CA LYS A 211 -4.47 12.81 10.49
C LYS A 211 -5.76 12.46 9.74
N GLY A 212 -5.67 12.35 8.42
CA GLY A 212 -6.82 11.98 7.62
C GLY A 212 -6.58 12.09 6.14
N CYS A 213 -7.60 11.78 5.37
CA CYS A 213 -7.60 11.96 3.92
C CYS A 213 -8.97 12.45 3.44
N VAL A 214 -8.99 13.05 2.27
CA VAL A 214 -10.21 13.49 1.60
C VAL A 214 -10.23 12.91 0.20
N LEU A 215 -11.35 12.29 -0.17
CA LEU A 215 -11.65 11.83 -1.51
C LEU A 215 -12.58 12.83 -2.19
N PRO A 216 -12.10 13.57 -3.21
CA PRO A 216 -12.95 14.39 -4.06
C PRO A 216 -13.81 13.48 -4.94
N LEU A 217 -15.13 13.51 -4.76
CA LEU A 217 -16.06 12.62 -5.46
C LEU A 217 -16.38 13.07 -6.89
N ASP A 218 -15.99 14.28 -7.26
CA ASP A 218 -16.08 14.84 -8.62
C ASP A 218 -15.01 14.26 -9.57
N THR A 219 -13.83 13.95 -9.04
CA THR A 219 -12.67 13.42 -9.81
C THR A 219 -12.64 11.90 -9.98
N VAL A 220 -13.63 11.20 -9.43
CA VAL A 220 -13.68 9.73 -9.41
C VAL A 220 -13.84 9.19 -10.84
N CYS A 221 -13.14 8.11 -11.19
CA CYS A 221 -13.17 7.50 -12.53
C CYS A 221 -13.79 6.10 -12.52
N SER A 222 -14.42 5.70 -13.63
CA SER A 222 -14.84 4.31 -13.82
C SER A 222 -13.62 3.39 -13.92
N SER A 223 -13.72 2.17 -13.42
CA SER A 223 -12.64 1.19 -13.47
C SER A 223 -13.14 -0.23 -13.69
N GLU A 224 -12.40 -1.00 -14.50
CA GLU A 224 -12.60 -2.46 -14.65
C GLU A 224 -11.89 -3.26 -13.53
N TYR A 225 -11.40 -2.59 -12.49
CA TYR A 225 -10.71 -3.26 -11.39
C TYR A 225 -11.59 -4.29 -10.66
N GLN A 226 -11.00 -5.46 -10.39
CA GLN A 226 -11.60 -6.52 -9.61
C GLN A 226 -10.94 -6.61 -8.23
N ILE A 227 -11.75 -6.46 -7.18
CA ILE A 227 -11.34 -6.61 -5.78
C ILE A 227 -11.34 -8.09 -5.44
N ASP A 228 -10.21 -8.59 -4.91
CA ASP A 228 -10.12 -9.91 -4.29
C ASP A 228 -10.60 -9.82 -2.83
N GLU A 229 -11.86 -10.15 -2.58
CA GLU A 229 -12.53 -9.95 -1.29
C GLU A 229 -11.83 -10.68 -0.14
N ASP A 230 -11.15 -11.80 -0.42
CA ASP A 230 -10.41 -12.58 0.58
C ASP A 230 -9.16 -11.86 1.11
N LYS A 231 -8.74 -10.78 0.44
CA LYS A 231 -7.60 -9.94 0.84
C LYS A 231 -8.01 -8.68 1.59
N TYR A 232 -9.30 -8.43 1.84
CA TYR A 232 -9.75 -7.22 2.55
C TYR A 232 -10.50 -7.57 3.82
N TYR A 233 -10.18 -6.85 4.90
CA TYR A 233 -10.85 -7.04 6.17
C TYR A 233 -12.26 -6.44 6.11
N LEU A 234 -13.30 -7.25 6.30
CA LEU A 234 -14.67 -6.76 6.35
C LEU A 234 -14.90 -5.96 7.63
N LEU A 235 -15.00 -4.64 7.48
CA LEU A 235 -15.35 -3.71 8.52
C LEU A 235 -16.86 -3.51 8.56
N ARG A 236 -17.45 -3.78 9.72
CA ARG A 236 -18.87 -3.50 9.96
C ARG A 236 -19.02 -2.14 10.63
N ILE A 237 -19.75 -1.23 9.98
CA ILE A 237 -20.24 -0.03 10.63
C ILE A 237 -21.46 -0.48 11.44
N ASN A 238 -21.39 -0.39 12.76
CA ASN A 238 -22.58 -0.56 13.58
C ASN A 238 -23.41 0.71 13.40
N ALA A 239 -24.55 0.59 12.73
CA ALA A 239 -25.56 1.64 12.66
C ALA A 239 -26.27 1.80 14.01
#